data_AF-A0A849Z8M9-F1
#
_entry.id   AF-A0A849Z8M9-F1
#
_cell.length_a   1.000
_cell.length_b   1.000
_cell.length_c   1.000
_cell.angle_alpha   90.00
_cell.angle_beta   90.00
_cell.angle_gamma   90.00
#
_symmetry.space_group_name_H-M   'P 1'
#
loop_
_entity.id
_entity.type
_entity.pdbx_description
1 polymer ?
#
loop_
_entity_poly.entity_id
_entity_poly.type
_entity_poly.pdbx_seq_one_letter_code
_entity_poly.pdbx_strand_id
1 'polypeptide(L)'
;MNAYAYFRLVHVVCAVLGLGLLFATALLSRSGRATAPGELLVLSRWSSVGLVVMLLTGIAMNVSAKGLYGPQPWFGLSVASFFVTGAVVGITRRRLRKWITGDVDPSLARRFVERASWIACALIAWITVLMELKPFS
;
A
#
# COMPACT_ATOMS: atom_id res chain seq x y z
N MET A 1 -13.00 20.83 -13.59
CA MET A 1 -11.96 20.46 -12.60
C MET A 1 -10.59 20.74 -13.18
N ASN A 2 -9.68 21.37 -12.44
CA ASN A 2 -8.27 21.48 -12.86
C ASN A 2 -7.64 20.08 -12.87
N ALA A 3 -6.70 19.80 -13.78
CA ALA A 3 -6.00 18.51 -13.90
C ALA A 3 -5.42 18.03 -12.55
N TYR A 4 -4.87 18.96 -11.76
CA TYR A 4 -4.40 18.68 -10.40
C TYR A 4 -5.50 18.09 -9.49
N ALA A 5 -6.70 18.68 -9.50
CA ALA A 5 -7.82 18.21 -8.67
C ALA A 5 -8.31 16.83 -9.11
N TYR A 6 -8.27 16.54 -10.41
CA TYR A 6 -8.57 15.21 -10.95
C TYR A 6 -7.57 14.17 -10.48
N PHE A 7 -6.27 14.42 -10.64
CA PHE A 7 -5.24 13.49 -10.16
C PHE A 7 -5.28 13.28 -8.65
N ARG A 8 -5.57 14.33 -7.87
CA ARG A 8 -5.76 14.23 -6.42
C ARG A 8 -6.94 13.30 -6.07
N LEU A 9 -8.07 13.47 -6.74
CA LEU A 9 -9.24 12.60 -6.53
C LEU A 9 -8.89 11.13 -6.81
N VAL A 10 -8.30 10.86 -7.97
CA VAL A 10 -7.90 9.49 -8.34
C VAL A 10 -6.88 8.93 -7.33
N HIS A 11 -5.91 9.74 -6.91
CA HIS A 11 -4.90 9.34 -5.92
C HIS A 11 -5.54 8.93 -4.59
N VAL A 12 -6.47 9.73 -4.06
CA VAL A 12 -7.18 9.44 -2.81
C VAL A 12 -8.04 8.18 -2.93
N VAL A 13 -8.77 8.02 -4.04
CA VAL A 13 -9.57 6.81 -4.28
C VAL A 13 -8.66 5.57 -4.31
N CYS A 14 -7.53 5.62 -5.00
CA CYS A 14 -6.56 4.53 -5.02
C CYS A 14 -5.96 4.23 -3.65
N ALA A 15 -5.66 5.26 -2.85
CA ALA A 15 -5.17 5.10 -1.48
C ALA A 15 -6.20 4.40 -0.59
N VAL A 16 -7.46 4.83 -0.63
CA VAL A 16 -8.56 4.24 0.16
C VAL A 16 -8.82 2.78 -0.24
N LEU A 17 -8.93 2.50 -1.55
CA LEU A 17 -9.13 1.14 -2.05
C LEU A 17 -7.93 0.24 -1.71
N GLY A 18 -6.71 0.72 -1.93
CA GLY A 18 -5.49 0.00 -1.61
C GLY A 18 -5.39 -0.34 -0.12
N LEU A 19 -5.67 0.63 0.76
CA LEU A 19 -5.72 0.45 2.21
C LEU A 19 -6.79 -0.57 2.60
N GLY A 20 -8.00 -0.46 2.04
CA GLY A 20 -9.09 -1.39 2.31
C GLY A 20 -8.73 -2.84 1.97
N LEU A 21 -8.07 -3.08 0.83
CA LEU A 21 -7.60 -4.40 0.43
C LEU A 21 -6.50 -4.96 1.35
N LEU A 22 -5.56 -4.11 1.79
CA LEU A 22 -4.51 -4.51 2.73
C LEU A 22 -5.08 -4.81 4.12
N PHE A 23 -6.04 -3.99 4.57
CA PHE A 23 -6.74 -4.19 5.83
C PHE A 23 -7.57 -5.48 5.81
N ALA A 24 -8.29 -5.75 4.73
CA ALA A 24 -8.98 -7.02 4.52
C ALA A 24 -8.01 -8.20 4.57
N THR A 25 -6.84 -8.09 3.92
CA THR A 25 -5.80 -9.13 3.97
C THR A 25 -5.31 -9.37 5.41
N ALA A 26 -5.12 -8.31 6.20
CA ALA A 26 -4.72 -8.41 7.61
C ALA A 26 -5.79 -9.10 8.48
N LEU A 27 -7.05 -8.72 8.33
CA LEU A 27 -8.15 -9.31 9.09
C LEU A 27 -8.40 -10.78 8.73
N LEU A 28 -8.44 -11.09 7.42
CA LEU A 28 -8.67 -12.45 6.95
C LEU A 28 -7.53 -13.38 7.37
N SER A 29 -6.28 -12.92 7.25
CA SER A 29 -5.13 -13.68 7.74
C SER A 29 -5.15 -13.88 9.25
N ARG A 30 -5.70 -12.97 10.06
CA ARG A 30 -5.86 -13.17 11.52
C ARG A 30 -6.96 -14.17 11.90
N SER A 31 -8.05 -14.22 11.15
CA SER A 31 -9.36 -14.78 11.57
C SER A 31 -9.45 -16.26 11.95
N GLY A 32 -8.36 -17.03 11.99
CA GLY A 32 -8.35 -18.48 12.22
C GLY A 32 -8.93 -19.32 11.08
N ARG A 33 -9.98 -18.82 10.42
CA ARG A 33 -10.76 -19.48 9.37
C ARG A 33 -9.90 -19.85 8.16
N ALA A 34 -10.30 -20.92 7.47
CA ALA A 34 -9.69 -21.46 6.26
C ALA A 34 -9.82 -20.47 5.08
N THR A 35 -9.14 -19.33 5.18
CA THR A 35 -9.03 -18.41 4.04
C THR A 35 -8.00 -19.02 3.10
N ALA A 36 -8.40 -19.30 1.86
CA ALA A 36 -7.50 -19.88 0.90
C ALA A 36 -6.36 -18.88 0.60
N PRO A 37 -5.08 -19.30 0.64
CA PRO A 37 -3.96 -18.41 0.34
C PRO A 37 -4.03 -17.80 -1.07
N GLY A 38 -4.77 -18.44 -1.98
CA GLY A 38 -5.11 -17.89 -3.30
C GLY A 38 -5.91 -16.58 -3.24
N GLU A 39 -6.90 -16.48 -2.34
CA GLU A 39 -7.73 -15.27 -2.19
C GLU A 39 -6.89 -14.10 -1.66
N LEU A 40 -6.07 -14.36 -0.64
CA LEU A 40 -5.13 -13.37 -0.11
C LEU A 40 -4.13 -12.91 -1.17
N LEU A 41 -3.70 -13.81 -2.07
CA LEU A 41 -2.84 -13.45 -3.19
C LEU A 41 -3.55 -12.54 -4.20
N VAL A 42 -4.84 -12.75 -4.47
CA VAL A 42 -5.64 -11.88 -5.34
C VAL A 42 -5.79 -10.49 -4.72
N LEU A 43 -6.14 -10.38 -3.44
CA LEU A 43 -6.20 -9.10 -2.73
C LEU A 43 -4.87 -8.36 -2.81
N SER A 44 -3.77 -9.05 -2.51
CA SER A 44 -2.43 -8.45 -2.53
C SER A 44 -1.97 -8.02 -3.95
N ARG A 45 -2.41 -8.73 -5.00
CA ARG A 45 -2.20 -8.32 -6.40
C ARG A 45 -2.92 -7.00 -6.69
N TRP A 46 -4.18 -6.88 -6.32
CA TRP A 46 -4.95 -5.65 -6.52
C TRP A 46 -4.42 -4.49 -5.67
N SER A 47 -3.96 -4.74 -4.44
CA SER A 47 -3.23 -3.73 -3.65
C SER A 47 -1.98 -3.23 -4.37
N SER A 48 -1.23 -4.12 -5.05
CA SER A 48 -0.06 -3.72 -5.84
C SER A 48 -0.43 -2.83 -7.01
N VAL A 49 -1.54 -3.14 -7.71
CA VAL A 49 -2.06 -2.29 -8.80
C VAL A 49 -2.44 -0.92 -8.25
N GLY A 50 -3.17 -0.88 -7.13
CA GLY A 50 -3.53 0.36 -6.44
C GLY A 50 -2.31 1.21 -6.07
N LEU A 51 -1.24 0.58 -5.54
CA LEU A 51 0.03 1.27 -5.27
C LEU A 51 0.67 1.85 -6.53
N VAL A 52 0.72 1.10 -7.63
CA VAL A 52 1.27 1.61 -8.90
C VAL A 52 0.47 2.82 -9.39
N VAL A 53 -0.86 2.76 -9.38
CA VAL A 53 -1.70 3.91 -9.76
C VAL A 53 -1.49 5.08 -8.81
N MET A 54 -1.36 4.83 -7.51
CA MET A 54 -1.06 5.85 -6.50
C MET A 54 0.30 6.54 -6.76
N LEU A 55 1.33 5.79 -7.17
CA LEU A 55 2.62 6.35 -7.57
C LEU A 55 2.49 7.25 -8.80
N LEU A 56 1.84 6.74 -9.85
CA LEU A 56 1.67 7.47 -11.12
C LEU A 56 0.91 8.78 -10.91
N THR A 57 -0.17 8.72 -10.12
CA THR A 57 -0.95 9.92 -9.77
C THR A 57 -0.17 10.88 -8.88
N GLY A 58 0.65 10.39 -7.93
CA GLY A 58 1.55 11.21 -7.13
C GLY A 58 2.58 11.97 -7.97
N ILE A 59 3.20 11.28 -8.95
CA ILE A 59 4.12 11.89 -9.91
C ILE A 59 3.39 12.96 -10.74
N ALA A 60 2.21 12.64 -11.27
CA ALA A 60 1.43 13.58 -12.06
C ALA A 60 1.04 14.85 -11.27
N MET A 61 0.69 14.71 -9.99
CA MET A 61 0.42 15.84 -9.10
C MET A 61 1.68 16.71 -8.90
N ASN A 62 2.84 16.10 -8.67
CA ASN A 62 4.10 16.82 -8.47
C ASN A 62 4.52 17.59 -9.74
N VAL A 63 4.41 16.96 -10.91
CA VAL A 63 4.66 17.63 -12.20
C VAL A 63 3.68 18.78 -12.43
N SER A 64 2.40 18.58 -12.14
CA SER A 64 1.37 19.63 -12.25
C SER A 64 1.63 20.81 -11.31
N ALA A 65 2.23 20.54 -10.14
CA ALA A 65 2.67 21.55 -9.18
C ALA A 65 4.04 22.17 -9.54
N LYS A 66 4.61 21.89 -10.72
CA LYS A 66 5.93 22.36 -11.16
C LYS A 66 7.05 22.03 -10.17
N GLY A 67 6.95 20.89 -9.49
CA GLY A 67 7.97 20.41 -8.55
C GLY A 67 7.96 21.09 -7.17
N LEU A 68 6.93 21.88 -6.83
CA LEU A 68 6.82 22.61 -5.56
C LEU A 68 6.97 21.71 -4.32
N TYR A 69 6.62 20.43 -4.41
CA TYR A 69 6.69 19.48 -3.30
C TYR A 69 8.03 18.79 -3.15
N GLY A 70 8.87 18.76 -4.19
CA GLY A 70 10.15 18.05 -4.19
C GLY A 70 11.10 18.42 -3.04
N PRO A 71 11.28 19.71 -2.71
CA PRO A 71 12.15 20.13 -1.61
C PRO A 71 11.60 19.83 -0.21
N GLN A 72 10.31 19.51 -0.10
CA GLN A 72 9.64 19.42 1.19
C GLN A 72 9.96 18.09 1.88
N PRO A 73 10.39 18.09 3.15
CA PRO A 73 10.81 16.86 3.84
C PRO A 73 9.66 15.87 4.01
N TRP A 74 8.43 16.35 4.23
CA TRP A 74 7.24 15.49 4.30
C TRP A 74 6.98 14.73 2.98
N PHE A 75 7.32 15.33 1.84
CA PHE A 75 7.16 14.69 0.53
C PHE A 75 8.19 13.57 0.36
N GLY A 76 9.46 13.84 0.71
CA GLY A 76 10.53 12.82 0.72
C GLY A 76 10.20 11.63 1.61
N LEU A 77 9.73 11.88 2.85
CA LEU A 77 9.32 10.84 3.79
C LEU A 77 8.13 10.02 3.27
N SER A 78 7.18 10.66 2.59
CA SER A 78 6.03 9.99 1.97
C SER A 78 6.49 9.06 0.83
N VAL A 79 7.39 9.53 -0.03
CA VAL A 79 7.97 8.72 -1.12
C VAL A 79 8.75 7.53 -0.56
N ALA A 80 9.61 7.74 0.45
CA ALA A 80 10.33 6.65 1.09
C ALA A 80 9.37 5.62 1.71
N SER A 81 8.36 6.07 2.44
CA SER A 81 7.34 5.22 3.06
C SER A 81 6.52 4.45 2.02
N PHE A 82 6.27 5.05 0.86
CA PHE A 82 5.60 4.41 -0.27
C PHE A 82 6.43 3.24 -0.82
N PHE A 83 7.73 3.43 -1.02
CA PHE A 83 8.62 2.34 -1.49
C PHE A 83 8.73 1.21 -0.47
N VAL A 84 8.81 1.53 0.82
CA VAL A 84 8.79 0.52 1.89
C VAL A 84 7.47 -0.27 1.85
N THR A 85 6.33 0.41 1.68
CA THR A 85 5.02 -0.24 1.52
C THR A 85 5.02 -1.19 0.33
N GLY A 86 5.51 -0.75 -0.83
CA GLY A 86 5.63 -1.58 -2.03
C GLY A 86 6.52 -2.81 -1.81
N ALA A 87 7.65 -2.66 -1.13
CA ALA A 87 8.53 -3.77 -0.78
C ALA A 87 7.84 -4.78 0.15
N VAL A 88 7.17 -4.32 1.21
CA VAL A 88 6.41 -5.16 2.14
C VAL A 88 5.31 -5.95 1.42
N VAL A 89 4.54 -5.29 0.54
CA VAL A 89 3.52 -5.96 -0.27
C VAL A 89 4.14 -6.96 -1.24
N GLY A 90 5.26 -6.62 -1.88
CA GLY A 90 6.00 -7.51 -2.77
C GLY A 90 6.50 -8.78 -2.06
N ILE A 91 7.07 -8.64 -0.86
CA ILE A 91 7.51 -9.77 -0.04
C ILE A 91 6.32 -10.63 0.40
N THR A 92 5.22 -9.98 0.82
CA THR A 92 3.97 -10.68 1.19
C THR A 92 3.46 -11.54 0.04
N ARG A 93 3.43 -11.01 -1.19
CA ARG A 93 3.03 -11.79 -2.39
C ARG A 93 3.95 -12.97 -2.65
N ARG A 94 5.27 -12.79 -2.52
CA ARG A 94 6.23 -13.89 -2.68
C ARG A 94 5.99 -14.97 -1.64
N ARG A 95 5.73 -14.60 -0.38
CA ARG A 95 5.45 -15.54 0.70
C ARG A 95 4.12 -16.28 0.51
N LEU A 96 3.07 -15.58 0.05
CA LEU A 96 1.79 -16.19 -0.31
C LEU A 96 1.94 -17.22 -1.43
N ARG A 97 2.74 -16.93 -2.47
CA ARG A 97 3.03 -17.91 -3.53
C ARG A 97 3.71 -19.17 -2.98
N LYS A 98 4.71 -18.99 -2.11
CA LYS A 98 5.41 -20.12 -1.45
C LYS A 98 4.48 -20.93 -0.53
N TRP A 99 3.50 -20.29 0.08
CA TRP A 99 2.49 -20.99 0.88
C TRP A 99 1.56 -21.82 -0.03
N ILE A 100 1.12 -21.28 -1.17
CA ILE A 100 0.30 -22.02 -2.15
C ILE A 100 1.04 -23.25 -2.70
N THR A 101 2.35 -23.15 -2.93
CA THR A 101 3.16 -24.28 -3.43
C THR A 101 3.52 -25.30 -2.35
N GLY A 102 3.25 -25.02 -1.07
CA GLY A 102 3.58 -25.91 0.04
C GLY A 102 5.03 -25.80 0.54
N ASP A 103 5.81 -24.84 0.04
CA ASP A 103 7.24 -24.66 0.40
C ASP A 103 7.45 -24.06 1.80
N VAL A 104 6.37 -23.67 2.48
CA VAL A 104 6.42 -22.94 3.75
C VAL A 104 5.29 -23.42 4.66
N ASP A 105 5.62 -23.57 5.95
CA ASP A 105 4.65 -23.82 7.02
C ASP A 105 3.48 -22.80 6.97
N PRO A 106 2.22 -23.27 6.84
CA PRO A 106 1.04 -22.41 6.78
C PRO A 106 0.89 -21.44 7.96
N SER A 107 1.25 -21.87 9.17
CA SER A 107 1.13 -21.06 10.39
C SER A 107 2.10 -19.89 10.39
N LEU A 108 3.34 -20.12 9.93
CA LEU A 108 4.38 -19.09 9.80
C LEU A 108 4.07 -18.14 8.64
N ALA A 109 3.63 -18.67 7.50
CA ALA A 109 3.21 -17.87 6.36
C ALA A 109 2.06 -16.92 6.74
N ARG A 110 1.04 -17.44 7.42
CA ARG A 110 -0.12 -16.69 7.89
C ARG A 110 0.26 -15.54 8.83
N ARG A 111 1.03 -15.82 9.89
CA ARG A 111 1.49 -14.79 10.85
C ARG A 111 2.32 -13.71 10.17
N PHE A 112 3.17 -14.10 9.21
CA PHE A 112 3.95 -13.15 8.44
C PHE A 112 3.06 -12.24 7.59
N VAL A 113 2.11 -12.82 6.83
CA VAL A 113 1.18 -12.06 5.98
C VAL A 113 0.33 -11.10 6.80
N GLU A 114 -0.14 -11.52 7.97
CA GLU A 114 -0.88 -10.67 8.91
C GLU A 114 -0.05 -9.45 9.33
N ARG A 115 1.15 -9.68 9.88
CA ARG A 115 2.04 -8.60 10.35
C ARG A 115 2.45 -7.67 9.21
N ALA A 116 2.82 -8.22 8.06
CA ALA A 116 3.22 -7.44 6.90
C ALA A 116 2.07 -6.57 6.38
N SER A 117 0.84 -7.11 6.38
CA SER A 117 -0.35 -6.35 5.97
C SER A 117 -0.66 -5.21 6.94
N TRP A 118 -0.51 -5.42 8.26
CA TRP A 118 -0.64 -4.36 9.26
C TRP A 118 0.43 -3.27 9.11
N ILE A 119 1.69 -3.66 8.87
CA ILE A 119 2.78 -2.70 8.60
C ILE A 119 2.45 -1.87 7.36
N ALA A 120 2.00 -2.51 6.27
CA ALA A 120 1.60 -1.79 5.06
C ALA A 120 0.43 -0.82 5.32
N CYS A 121 -0.56 -1.21 6.13
CA CYS A 121 -1.65 -0.30 6.53
C CYS A 121 -1.14 0.90 7.32
N ALA A 122 -0.28 0.67 8.31
CA ALA A 122 0.30 1.73 9.13
C ALA A 122 1.13 2.71 8.28
N LEU A 123 1.89 2.20 7.31
CA LEU A 123 2.66 3.03 6.38
C LEU A 123 1.76 3.87 5.47
N ILE A 124 0.65 3.32 4.95
CA ILE A 124 -0.30 4.11 4.13
C ILE A 124 -1.01 5.18 4.98
N ALA A 125 -1.40 4.85 6.21
CA ALA A 125 -1.96 5.83 7.14
C ALA A 125 -0.94 6.95 7.43
N TRP A 126 0.32 6.58 7.65
CA TRP A 126 1.42 7.53 7.84
C TRP A 126 1.64 8.44 6.63
N ILE A 127 1.65 7.89 5.40
CA ILE A 127 1.72 8.68 4.16
C ILE A 127 0.55 9.68 4.08
N THR A 128 -0.66 9.23 4.45
CA THR A 128 -1.85 10.09 4.44
C THR A 128 -1.71 11.26 5.42
N VAL A 129 -1.23 10.99 6.63
CA VAL A 129 -0.94 12.02 7.64
C VAL A 129 0.10 13.01 7.14
N LEU A 130 1.19 12.54 6.54
CA LEU A 130 2.23 13.41 5.98
C LEU A 130 1.69 14.31 4.86
N MET A 131 0.86 13.78 3.98
CA MET A 131 0.29 14.50 2.84
C MET A 131 -0.75 15.55 3.24
N GLU A 132 -1.53 15.30 4.29
CA GLU A 132 -2.60 16.22 4.70
C GLU A 132 -2.17 17.21 5.78
N LEU A 133 -1.42 16.78 6.81
CA LEU A 133 -0.95 17.70 7.85
C LEU A 133 0.25 18.52 7.41
N LYS A 134 1.09 17.98 6.51
CA LYS A 134 2.32 18.59 6.01
C LYS A 134 3.14 19.28 7.12
N PRO A 135 3.49 18.55 8.21
CA PRO A 135 3.91 19.13 9.49
C PRO A 135 5.24 19.90 9.50
N PHE A 136 5.90 20.03 8.34
CA PHE A 136 7.23 20.63 8.17
C PHE A 136 7.25 21.62 7.00
N SER A 137 6.09 22.19 6.67
CA SER A 137 5.91 23.16 5.58
C SER A 137 6.13 24.59 6.06
#